data_AF-A0A2P4SA31-F1
#
_entry.id   AF-A0A2P4SA31-F1
#
_cell.length_a   1.000
_cell.length_b   1.000
_cell.length_c   1.000
_cell.angle_alpha   90.00
_cell.angle_beta   90.00
_cell.angle_gamma   90.00
#
_symmetry.space_group_name_H-M   'P 1'
#
loop_
_entity.id
_entity.type
_entity.pdbx_description
1 polymer ?
#
loop_
_entity_poly.entity_id
_entity_poly.type
_entity_poly.pdbx_seq_one_letter_code
_entity_poly.pdbx_strand_id
1 'polypeptide(L)'
;LLIAVSTAVDKVIAHFSSARNVVQKAQLGDSWLSPDVGYLLLHTLCPALYGLVEDGLKPFQKDVITGQRRNSPWSVVEASVKTGPNTRSLHNLCWRVAGLAPLSSTRQKFHAFILGLLNTKQLEQWVSHLQNSP
;
A
#
# COMPACT_ATOMS: atom_id res chain seq x y z
N LEU A 1 -15.01 4.68 5.57
CA LEU A 1 -13.71 4.29 4.96
C LEU A 1 -13.38 5.11 3.73
N LEU A 2 -14.26 5.18 2.72
CA LEU A 2 -14.02 5.98 1.50
C LEU A 2 -13.76 7.46 1.77
N ILE A 3 -14.45 8.06 2.75
CA ILE A 3 -14.19 9.45 3.18
C ILE A 3 -12.73 9.64 3.63
N ALA A 4 -12.18 8.70 4.41
CA ALA A 4 -10.80 8.79 4.88
C ALA A 4 -9.79 8.69 3.72
N VAL A 5 -10.07 7.85 2.73
CA VAL A 5 -9.26 7.76 1.50
C VAL A 5 -9.35 9.06 0.71
N SER A 6 -10.56 9.59 0.48
CA SER A 6 -10.77 10.87 -0.21
C SER A 6 -10.00 12.00 0.47
N THR A 7 -10.17 12.16 1.78
CA THR A 7 -9.46 13.19 2.55
C THR A 7 -7.94 13.02 2.50
N ALA A 8 -7.43 11.79 2.51
CA ALA A 8 -6.00 11.53 2.37
C ALA A 8 -5.49 11.96 0.98
N VAL A 9 -6.24 11.63 -0.08
CA VAL A 9 -5.91 12.04 -1.46
C VAL A 9 -5.93 13.56 -1.59
N ASP A 10 -6.94 14.25 -1.04
CA ASP A 10 -7.02 15.71 -1.06
C ASP A 10 -5.79 16.36 -0.42
N LYS A 11 -5.32 15.81 0.72
CA LYS A 11 -4.10 16.29 1.38
C LYS A 11 -2.85 16.06 0.53
N VAL A 12 -2.75 14.91 -0.15
CA VAL A 12 -1.65 14.63 -1.08
C VAL A 12 -1.68 15.62 -2.24
N ILE A 13 -2.84 15.87 -2.84
CA ILE A 13 -3.00 16.87 -3.91
C ILE A 13 -2.58 18.26 -3.43
N ALA A 14 -3.02 18.67 -2.23
CA ALA A 14 -2.66 19.94 -1.65
C ALA A 14 -1.15 20.09 -1.47
N HIS A 15 -0.44 19.05 -0.99
CA HIS A 15 1.02 19.03 -0.87
C HIS A 15 1.72 19.37 -2.19
N PHE A 16 1.35 18.68 -3.27
CA PHE A 16 1.93 18.91 -4.60
C PHE A 16 1.45 20.19 -5.30
N SER A 17 0.38 20.82 -4.81
CA SER A 17 -0.20 22.05 -5.41
C SER A 17 0.64 23.29 -5.14
N SER A 18 1.57 23.23 -4.18
CA SER A 18 2.53 24.31 -3.91
C SER A 18 3.59 24.49 -5.03
N ALA A 19 3.84 23.44 -5.83
CA ALA A 19 4.79 23.46 -6.92
C ALA A 19 4.19 23.97 -8.24
N ARG A 20 4.99 24.77 -8.97
CA ARG A 20 4.57 25.41 -10.23
C ARG A 20 5.05 24.69 -11.49
N ASN A 21 5.94 23.72 -11.36
CA ASN A 21 6.48 22.97 -12.49
C ASN A 21 6.79 21.50 -12.12
N VAL A 22 7.09 20.69 -13.14
CA VAL A 22 7.31 19.24 -12.98
C VAL A 22 8.54 18.93 -12.13
N VAL A 23 9.61 19.73 -12.22
CA VAL A 23 10.83 19.53 -11.43
C VAL A 23 10.53 19.73 -9.94
N GLN A 24 9.85 20.82 -9.58
CA GLN A 24 9.42 21.08 -8.21
C GLN A 24 8.47 19.99 -7.70
N LYS A 25 7.55 19.50 -8.53
CA LYS A 25 6.68 18.37 -8.16
C LYS A 25 7.48 17.09 -7.91
N ALA A 26 8.51 16.81 -8.70
CA ALA A 26 9.38 15.66 -8.47
C ALA A 26 10.14 15.79 -7.14
N GLN A 27 10.65 16.98 -6.82
CA GLN A 27 11.31 17.25 -5.53
C GLN A 27 10.35 17.11 -4.34
N LEU A 28 9.13 17.63 -4.44
CA LEU A 28 8.10 17.45 -3.40
C LEU A 28 7.66 15.99 -3.22
N GLY A 29 7.80 15.16 -4.26
CA GLY A 29 7.48 13.74 -4.22
C GLY A 29 8.62 12.85 -3.75
N ASP A 30 9.85 13.36 -3.70
CA ASP A 30 11.00 12.65 -3.18
C ASP A 30 11.04 12.81 -1.66
N SER A 31 10.78 11.73 -0.91
CA SER A 31 10.77 11.76 0.55
C SER A 31 12.13 12.04 1.18
N TRP A 32 13.23 11.92 0.42
CA TRP A 32 14.55 12.31 0.90
C TRP A 32 14.74 13.83 0.86
N LEU A 33 14.17 14.49 -0.15
CA LEU A 33 14.20 15.96 -0.30
C LEU A 33 13.08 16.66 0.47
N SER A 34 11.91 16.02 0.54
CA SER A 34 10.68 16.53 1.15
C SER A 34 10.09 15.46 2.08
N PRO A 35 10.61 15.30 3.32
CA PRO A 35 10.15 14.27 4.25
C PRO A 35 8.65 14.37 4.58
N ASP A 36 8.07 15.56 4.43
CA ASP A 36 6.63 15.82 4.59
C ASP A 36 5.74 14.90 3.75
N VAL A 37 6.17 14.53 2.52
CA VAL A 37 5.38 13.62 1.68
C VAL A 37 5.31 12.22 2.28
N GLY A 38 6.44 11.74 2.83
CA GLY A 38 6.52 10.45 3.50
C GLY A 38 5.67 10.44 4.77
N TYR A 39 5.79 11.50 5.58
CA TYR A 39 4.98 11.67 6.78
C TYR A 39 3.48 11.71 6.45
N LEU A 40 3.08 12.52 5.47
CA LEU A 40 1.71 12.63 5.01
C LEU A 40 1.14 11.28 4.58
N LEU A 41 1.85 10.54 3.73
CA LEU A 41 1.40 9.25 3.22
C LEU A 41 1.27 8.21 4.35
N LEU A 42 2.22 8.18 5.28
CA LEU A 42 2.22 7.23 6.40
C LEU A 42 1.14 7.52 7.46
N HIS A 43 0.70 8.77 7.60
CA HIS A 43 -0.30 9.18 8.60
C HIS A 43 -1.70 9.39 8.03
N THR A 44 -1.87 9.35 6.70
CA THR A 44 -3.18 9.55 6.06
C THR A 44 -3.54 8.41 5.12
N LEU A 45 -2.88 8.32 3.97
CA LEU A 45 -3.26 7.39 2.90
C LEU A 45 -3.01 5.93 3.29
N CYS A 46 -1.84 5.60 3.86
CA CYS A 46 -1.51 4.22 4.22
C CYS A 46 -2.48 3.66 5.28
N PRO A 47 -2.79 4.37 6.40
CA PRO A 47 -3.80 3.92 7.35
C PRO A 47 -5.22 3.83 6.76
N ALA A 48 -5.61 4.78 5.88
CA ALA A 48 -6.92 4.75 5.25
C ALA A 48 -7.10 3.52 4.34
N LEU A 49 -6.08 3.20 3.53
CA LEU A 49 -6.08 2.00 2.69
C LEU A 49 -5.96 0.72 3.51
N TYR A 50 -5.20 0.74 4.61
CA TYR A 50 -5.14 -0.39 5.53
C TYR A 50 -6.53 -0.71 6.08
N GLY A 51 -7.24 0.31 6.59
CA GLY A 51 -8.60 0.15 7.09
C GLY A 51 -9.58 -0.31 6.03
N LEU A 52 -9.40 0.12 4.77
CA LEU A 52 -10.22 -0.33 3.65
C LEU A 52 -10.02 -1.83 3.34
N VAL A 53 -8.79 -2.32 3.36
CA VAL A 53 -8.48 -3.74 3.10
C VAL A 53 -8.80 -4.63 4.31
N GLU A 54 -8.74 -4.07 5.52
CA GLU A 54 -9.12 -4.77 6.74
C GLU A 54 -10.64 -4.91 6.90
N ASP A 55 -11.42 -4.04 6.25
CA ASP A 55 -12.88 -4.05 6.33
C ASP A 55 -13.47 -5.35 5.80
N GLY A 56 -14.26 -6.03 6.63
CA GLY A 56 -14.83 -7.34 6.31
C GLY A 56 -13.83 -8.51 6.28
N LEU A 57 -12.56 -8.29 6.61
CA LEU A 57 -11.55 -9.35 6.66
C LEU A 57 -11.84 -10.27 7.86
N LYS A 58 -12.04 -11.56 7.60
CA LYS A 58 -12.19 -12.57 8.67
C LYS A 58 -10.96 -12.53 9.57
N PRO A 59 -11.09 -12.60 10.90
CA PRO A 59 -9.94 -12.48 11.81
C PRO A 59 -8.91 -13.60 11.65
N PHE A 60 -9.37 -14.78 11.23
CA PHE A 60 -8.55 -15.96 10.99
C PHE A 60 -8.94 -16.64 9.67
N GLN A 61 -7.95 -17.27 9.04
CA GLN A 61 -8.15 -18.22 7.95
C GLN A 61 -7.69 -19.62 8.38
N LYS A 62 -8.32 -20.66 7.83
CA LYS A 62 -7.86 -22.03 8.04
C LYS A 62 -6.49 -22.20 7.39
N ASP A 63 -5.57 -22.79 8.13
CA ASP A 63 -4.21 -23.06 7.69
C ASP A 63 -3.92 -24.54 7.94
N VAL A 64 -3.46 -25.26 6.93
CA VAL A 64 -3.29 -26.72 7.00
C VAL A 64 -2.17 -27.12 7.97
N ILE A 65 -1.20 -26.22 8.20
CA ILE A 65 -0.01 -26.50 9.01
C ILE A 65 -0.26 -26.06 10.46
N THR A 66 -0.79 -24.86 10.64
CA THR A 66 -0.96 -24.22 11.96
C THR A 66 -2.39 -24.31 12.50
N GLY A 67 -3.31 -24.92 11.75
CA GLY A 67 -4.74 -24.98 12.04
C GLY A 67 -5.46 -23.67 11.68
N GLN A 68 -4.98 -22.55 12.22
CA GLN A 68 -5.50 -21.21 11.94
C GLN A 68 -4.39 -20.17 11.90
N ARG A 69 -4.45 -19.28 10.90
CA ARG A 69 -3.55 -18.13 10.77
C ARG A 69 -4.34 -16.85 10.89
N ARG A 70 -3.83 -15.89 11.66
CA ARG A 70 -4.44 -14.55 11.76
C ARG A 70 -4.34 -13.83 10.41
N ASN A 71 -5.45 -13.30 9.93
CA ASN A 71 -5.45 -12.50 8.72
C ASN A 71 -5.00 -11.07 9.01
N SER A 72 -4.48 -10.44 7.98
CA SER A 72 -4.15 -9.03 7.98
C SER A 72 -4.20 -8.51 6.54
N PRO A 73 -4.28 -7.19 6.33
CA PRO A 73 -4.10 -6.61 5.00
C PRO A 73 -2.82 -7.06 4.29
N TRP A 74 -1.74 -7.34 5.04
CA TRP A 74 -0.52 -7.92 4.47
C TRP A 74 -0.74 -9.33 3.89
N SER A 75 -1.55 -10.16 4.55
CA SER A 75 -1.89 -11.49 4.04
C SER A 75 -2.71 -11.41 2.74
N VAL A 76 -3.55 -10.38 2.59
CA VAL A 76 -4.26 -10.07 1.33
C VAL A 76 -3.28 -9.68 0.24
N VAL A 77 -2.28 -8.83 0.55
CA VAL A 77 -1.18 -8.51 -0.39
C VAL A 77 -0.47 -9.80 -0.84
N GLU A 78 -0.04 -10.64 0.10
CA GLU A 78 0.64 -11.92 -0.19
C GLU A 78 -0.21 -12.85 -1.06
N ALA A 79 -1.53 -12.86 -0.89
CA ALA A 79 -2.44 -13.67 -1.71
C ALA A 79 -2.62 -13.08 -3.12
N SER A 80 -2.81 -11.76 -3.21
CA SER A 80 -3.10 -11.06 -4.47
C SER A 80 -1.98 -11.16 -5.52
N VAL A 81 -0.72 -11.30 -5.08
CA VAL A 81 0.43 -11.37 -5.99
C VAL A 81 0.78 -12.78 -6.46
N LYS A 82 0.08 -13.82 -5.96
CA LYS A 82 0.28 -15.21 -6.37
C LYS A 82 -0.47 -15.56 -7.65
N THR A 83 -1.41 -14.73 -8.07
CA THR A 83 -2.36 -15.02 -9.14
C THR A 83 -1.98 -14.34 -10.45
N GLY A 84 -1.52 -15.13 -11.44
CA GLY A 84 -1.57 -14.77 -12.86
C GLY A 84 -0.34 -14.07 -13.47
N PRO A 85 -0.16 -14.17 -14.81
CA PRO A 85 1.02 -13.68 -15.54
C PRO A 85 1.23 -12.16 -15.48
N ASN A 86 0.18 -11.38 -15.23
CA ASN A 86 0.21 -9.91 -15.19
C ASN A 86 0.61 -9.31 -13.83
N THR A 87 1.02 -10.13 -12.85
CA THR A 87 1.36 -9.66 -11.49
C THR A 87 2.85 -9.65 -11.18
N ARG A 88 3.73 -9.92 -12.15
CA ARG A 88 5.19 -10.05 -11.91
C ARG A 88 5.80 -8.83 -11.20
N SER A 89 5.42 -7.62 -11.59
CA SER A 89 5.88 -6.37 -10.95
C SER A 89 5.40 -6.26 -9.49
N LEU A 90 4.13 -6.59 -9.23
CA LEU A 90 3.54 -6.61 -7.89
C LEU A 90 4.19 -7.69 -7.01
N HIS A 91 4.43 -8.88 -7.57
CA HIS A 91 5.14 -9.97 -6.89
C HIS A 91 6.56 -9.55 -6.50
N ASN A 92 7.32 -8.94 -7.41
CA ASN A 92 8.66 -8.44 -7.12
C ASN A 92 8.66 -7.39 -6.00
N LEU A 93 7.70 -6.47 -6.01
CA LEU A 93 7.54 -5.48 -4.94
C LEU A 93 7.20 -6.14 -3.60
N CYS A 94 6.21 -7.03 -3.58
CA CYS A 94 5.82 -7.78 -2.39
C CYS A 94 7.00 -8.56 -1.80
N TRP A 95 7.76 -9.26 -2.65
CA TRP A 95 8.91 -10.04 -2.23
C TRP A 95 10.02 -9.17 -1.63
N ARG A 96 10.34 -8.03 -2.27
CA ARG A 96 11.29 -7.06 -1.73
C ARG A 96 10.85 -6.56 -0.35
N VAL A 97 9.60 -6.12 -0.21
CA VAL A 97 9.06 -5.63 1.06
C VAL A 97 9.05 -6.72 2.14
N ALA A 98 8.71 -7.96 1.78
CA ALA A 98 8.72 -9.09 2.69
C ALA A 98 10.12 -9.36 3.28
N GLY A 99 11.17 -9.15 2.47
CA GLY A 99 12.57 -9.36 2.83
C GLY A 99 13.28 -8.17 3.51
N LEU A 100 12.61 -7.03 3.69
CA LEU A 100 13.19 -5.88 4.38
C LEU A 100 13.28 -6.16 5.89
N ALA A 101 14.48 -6.49 6.37
CA ALA A 101 14.76 -6.79 7.78
C ALA A 101 14.25 -5.72 8.78
N PRO A 102 14.28 -4.40 8.48
CA PRO A 102 13.76 -3.39 9.41
C PRO A 102 12.24 -3.43 9.64
N LEU A 103 11.45 -4.13 8.81
CA LEU A 103 10.00 -4.16 8.92
C LEU A 103 9.54 -5.30 9.82
N SER A 104 9.25 -4.99 11.09
CA SER A 104 8.91 -5.97 12.12
C SER A 104 7.43 -6.36 12.17
N SER A 105 6.53 -5.57 11.57
CA SER A 105 5.07 -5.81 11.60
C SER A 105 4.43 -5.93 10.23
N THR A 106 3.32 -6.67 10.15
CA THR A 106 2.49 -6.77 8.93
C THR A 106 1.93 -5.41 8.50
N ARG A 107 1.64 -4.52 9.46
CA ARG A 107 1.20 -3.14 9.18
C ARG A 107 2.30 -2.32 8.49
N GLN A 108 3.54 -2.37 8.99
CA GLN A 108 4.68 -1.70 8.35
C GLN A 108 4.94 -2.25 6.95
N LYS A 109 4.90 -3.57 6.77
CA LYS A 109 5.03 -4.21 5.44
C LYS A 109 3.94 -3.74 4.49
N PHE A 110 2.68 -3.68 4.94
CA PHE A 110 1.58 -3.15 4.14
C PHE A 110 1.82 -1.68 3.75
N HIS A 111 2.19 -0.81 4.70
CA HIS A 111 2.50 0.59 4.39
C HIS A 111 3.64 0.72 3.37
N ALA A 112 4.73 -0.04 3.55
CA ALA A 112 5.87 -0.05 2.62
C ALA A 112 5.46 -0.52 1.21
N PHE A 113 4.54 -1.48 1.12
CA PHE A 113 3.98 -1.92 -0.15
C PHE A 113 3.15 -0.82 -0.82
N ILE A 114 2.28 -0.12 -0.10
CA ILE A 114 1.55 1.05 -0.63
C ILE A 114 2.51 2.11 -1.17
N LEU A 115 3.56 2.46 -0.42
CA LEU A 115 4.58 3.41 -0.88
C LEU A 115 5.28 2.93 -2.16
N GLY A 116 5.61 1.64 -2.25
CA GLY A 116 6.16 1.04 -3.46
C GLY A 116 5.20 1.06 -4.66
N LEU A 117 3.89 0.89 -4.43
CA LEU A 117 2.87 1.01 -5.47
C LEU A 117 2.77 2.45 -5.98
N LEU A 118 2.88 3.45 -5.10
CA LEU A 118 2.91 4.86 -5.51
C LEU A 118 4.15 5.16 -6.36
N ASN A 119 5.33 4.70 -5.93
CA ASN A 119 6.59 4.88 -6.66
C ASN A 119 6.54 4.25 -8.06
N THR A 120 5.82 3.13 -8.22
CA THR A 120 5.67 2.42 -9.49
C THR A 120 4.39 2.78 -10.24
N LYS A 121 3.54 3.66 -9.70
CA LYS A 121 2.23 4.05 -10.25
C LYS A 121 1.26 2.87 -10.47
N GLN A 122 1.32 1.85 -9.61
CA GLN A 122 0.53 0.61 -9.73
C GLN A 122 -0.58 0.49 -8.66
N LEU A 123 -0.87 1.54 -7.89
CA LEU A 123 -1.86 1.47 -6.81
C LEU A 123 -3.26 1.12 -7.34
N GLU A 124 -3.72 1.81 -8.38
CA GLU A 124 -5.01 1.55 -9.02
C GLU A 124 -5.09 0.14 -9.62
N GLN A 125 -4.04 -0.28 -10.33
CA GLN A 125 -3.96 -1.63 -10.88
C GLN A 125 -4.09 -2.71 -9.80
N TRP A 126 -3.43 -2.52 -8.65
CA TRP A 126 -3.53 -3.47 -7.53
C TRP A 126 -4.94 -3.49 -6.93
N VAL A 127 -5.58 -2.34 -6.75
CA VAL A 127 -6.97 -2.27 -6.26
C VAL A 127 -7.94 -2.96 -7.23
N SER A 128 -7.81 -2.70 -8.53
CA SER A 128 -8.62 -3.38 -9.57
C SER A 128 -8.39 -4.89 -9.58
N HIS A 129 -7.15 -5.35 -9.35
CA HIS A 129 -6.84 -6.77 -9.24
C HIS A 129 -7.53 -7.41 -8.03
N LEU A 130 -7.57 -6.74 -6.89
CA LEU A 130 -8.29 -7.21 -5.70
C LEU A 130 -9.80 -7.35 -5.93
N GLN A 131 -10.41 -6.40 -6.67
CA GLN A 131 -11.84 -6.43 -6.96
C GLN A 131 -12.25 -7.55 -7.93
N ASN A 132 -11.36 -7.90 -8.87
CA ASN A 132 -11.61 -8.94 -9.88
C ASN A 132 -11.11 -10.32 -9.46
N SER A 133 -10.49 -10.44 -8.28
CA SER A 133 -10.08 -11.72 -7.72
C SER A 133 -11.30 -12.42 -7.10
N PRO A 134 -11.60 -13.68 -7.48
CA PRO A 134 -12.76 -14.42 -6.98
C PRO A 134 -12.66 -14.81 -5.50
#